data_AF-A0A958K8B3-F1
#
_entry.id   AF-A0A958K8B3-F1
#
_cell.length_a   1.000
_cell.length_b   1.000
_cell.length_c   1.000
_cell.angle_alpha   90.00
_cell.angle_beta   90.00
_cell.angle_gamma   90.00
#
_symmetry.space_group_name_H-M   'P 1'
#
loop_
_entity.id
_entity.type
_entity.pdbx_description
1 polymer ?
#
loop_
_entity_poly.entity_id
_entity_poly.type
_entity_poly.pdbx_seq_one_letter_code
_entity_poly.pdbx_strand_id
1 'polypeptide(L)'
;MAEVHPYTIKGRLDLCNARLTRLGYDASIGVEGLPAAKHQRASQLIAVQRGLQALAVPSAQREIFGSETDYSAKFISLAGLESHPDSRLEGARLKNHVWASLRQSEGRRPSAELLRFLRFQELFSVDRVVPPFAIDRRSGKVSFPNAKENGSLNIFGTTISPNEIPDKLVEDLKLADLKAFKGDPDGRLMAKGSLEVVLGLKLIFQCARQVLVGRERVLLICEPTASDLALIPEAYRDRVRLPDPSIIGKLLIVRGIPGTTSGRKCSVQFFEDPHKALRSVRYIESGYERENKQLTGILAEVRALNHELDQGYRKGISDQRKADLIGNAEKLLIRCARMLEQSRDYGKIKAQTFLYAARSLRDRLDRLNPSASMTRIAHACKALQDRLEQARSKESHKHTDGRTIFHEISLNEAVVRDFDRKIVAVAKTRDDSSPKTTSLEALGVHRALLDSVTLSPYSVIAEKIARKCEALDKALSSDDRDAEKETFVQIHMLRKFMDLYSMVALQQRWASIALYRIDHAETINTQALFTGLKEMVDALSKEYDPRQIFSEHTVSEAYRAPYYELQQMVRSMRGRFSHYKENPPNLEQLEGILKKFYEFLDGFDIENRVRRLP
;
A
#
# COMPACT_ATOMS: atom_id res chain seq x y z
N MET A 1 36.43 3.84 0.22
CA MET A 1 36.09 2.40 0.15
C MET A 1 34.59 2.29 0.32
N ALA A 2 33.86 1.85 -0.71
CA ALA A 2 32.41 1.70 -0.62
C ALA A 2 32.07 0.52 0.31
N GLU A 3 31.20 0.73 1.29
CA GLU A 3 30.68 -0.34 2.13
C GLU A 3 29.99 -1.39 1.24
N VAL A 4 30.59 -2.58 1.15
CA VAL A 4 29.98 -3.73 0.50
C VAL A 4 28.81 -4.16 1.38
N HIS A 5 27.59 -3.75 1.03
CA HIS A 5 26.40 -4.21 1.74
C HIS A 5 26.22 -5.73 1.52
N PRO A 6 26.36 -6.56 2.57
CA PRO A 6 26.38 -8.02 2.44
C PRO A 6 25.02 -8.62 2.03
N TYR A 7 24.00 -7.78 1.93
CA TYR A 7 22.63 -8.17 1.59
C TYR A 7 22.31 -8.06 0.10
N THR A 8 23.21 -7.50 -0.71
CA THR A 8 23.03 -7.39 -2.17
C THR A 8 23.57 -8.61 -2.90
N ILE A 9 23.05 -8.93 -4.10
CA ILE A 9 23.63 -9.99 -4.96
C ILE A 9 25.15 -9.81 -5.11
N LYS A 10 25.61 -8.58 -5.37
CA LYS A 10 27.04 -8.26 -5.49
C LYS A 10 27.81 -8.56 -4.20
N GLY A 11 27.34 -8.04 -3.06
CA GLY A 11 28.01 -8.28 -1.78
C GLY A 11 28.03 -9.76 -1.38
N ARG A 12 27.02 -10.53 -1.78
CA ARG A 12 26.96 -11.99 -1.60
C ARG A 12 27.91 -12.74 -2.51
N LEU A 13 28.02 -12.33 -3.79
CA LEU A 13 29.01 -12.85 -4.72
C LEU A 13 30.42 -12.60 -4.18
N ASP A 14 30.71 -11.39 -3.71
CA ASP A 14 32.01 -11.04 -3.11
C ASP A 14 32.31 -11.93 -1.89
N LEU A 15 31.33 -12.14 -1.01
CA LEU A 15 31.46 -13.03 0.15
C LEU A 15 31.67 -14.49 -0.25
N CYS A 16 30.97 -14.96 -1.29
CA CYS A 16 31.08 -16.33 -1.80
C CYS A 16 32.46 -16.56 -2.42
N ASN A 17 32.95 -15.62 -3.24
CA ASN A 17 34.29 -15.62 -3.81
C ASN A 17 35.37 -15.63 -2.71
N ALA A 18 35.22 -14.80 -1.68
CA ALA A 18 36.15 -14.78 -0.56
C ALA A 18 36.17 -16.11 0.22
N ARG A 19 35.02 -16.77 0.39
CA ARG A 19 34.92 -18.09 1.03
C ARG A 19 35.55 -19.19 0.18
N LEU A 20 35.32 -19.19 -1.14
CA LEU A 20 35.97 -20.10 -2.08
C LEU A 20 37.50 -19.94 -2.04
N THR A 21 37.98 -18.68 -2.05
CA THR A 21 39.41 -18.37 -1.94
C THR A 21 40.00 -18.91 -0.63
N ARG A 22 39.30 -18.74 0.51
CA ARG A 22 39.75 -19.30 1.82
C ARG A 22 39.77 -20.82 1.86
N LEU A 23 38.93 -21.50 1.08
CA LEU A 23 38.98 -22.95 0.95
C LEU A 23 40.18 -23.43 0.12
N GLY A 24 40.82 -22.52 -0.61
CA GLY A 24 41.89 -22.79 -1.57
C GLY A 24 41.35 -23.10 -2.97
N TYR A 25 40.07 -22.79 -3.26
CA TYR A 25 39.48 -23.02 -4.57
C TYR A 25 39.92 -21.94 -5.56
N ASP A 26 40.38 -22.39 -6.73
CA ASP A 26 40.58 -21.58 -7.93
C ASP A 26 39.95 -22.32 -9.14
N ALA A 27 39.45 -21.56 -10.10
CA ALA A 27 38.78 -22.10 -11.28
C ALA A 27 39.73 -22.97 -12.13
N SER A 28 41.05 -22.71 -12.08
CA SER A 28 42.05 -23.45 -12.84
C SER A 28 42.31 -24.87 -12.32
N ILE A 29 42.20 -25.09 -11.00
CA ILE A 29 42.45 -26.38 -10.34
C ILE A 29 41.17 -27.20 -10.12
N GLY A 30 40.00 -26.57 -10.22
CA GLY A 30 38.70 -27.23 -10.02
C GLY A 30 38.45 -27.71 -8.59
N VAL A 31 37.33 -28.41 -8.37
CA VAL A 31 37.01 -29.01 -7.07
C VAL A 31 37.93 -30.18 -6.75
N GLU A 32 38.36 -30.91 -7.78
CA GLU A 32 39.21 -32.10 -7.67
C GLU A 32 40.61 -31.77 -7.13
N GLY A 33 41.12 -30.55 -7.37
CA GLY A 33 42.38 -30.07 -6.82
C GLY A 33 42.34 -29.72 -5.32
N LEU A 34 41.18 -29.81 -4.66
CA LEU A 34 41.04 -29.57 -3.22
C LEU A 34 41.17 -30.88 -2.41
N PRO A 35 41.50 -30.82 -1.11
CA PRO A 35 41.36 -31.96 -0.21
C PRO A 35 39.91 -32.48 -0.18
N ALA A 36 39.70 -33.80 -0.18
CA ALA A 36 38.39 -34.45 -0.22
C ALA A 36 37.40 -33.91 0.84
N ALA A 37 37.88 -33.62 2.06
CA ALA A 37 37.09 -33.05 3.15
C ALA A 37 36.47 -31.66 2.82
N LYS A 38 36.99 -30.96 1.81
CA LYS A 38 36.50 -29.64 1.36
C LYS A 38 35.63 -29.71 0.10
N HIS A 39 35.58 -30.85 -0.61
CA HIS A 39 34.88 -31.00 -1.89
C HIS A 39 33.40 -30.61 -1.78
N GLN A 40 32.67 -31.19 -0.82
CA GLN A 40 31.25 -30.92 -0.64
C GLN A 40 30.98 -29.43 -0.41
N ARG A 41 31.79 -28.78 0.43
CA ARG A 41 31.62 -27.35 0.74
C ARG A 41 31.96 -26.45 -0.44
N ALA A 42 33.01 -26.77 -1.19
CA ALA A 42 33.39 -26.05 -2.41
C ALA A 42 32.30 -26.19 -3.48
N SER A 43 31.80 -27.40 -3.74
CA SER A 43 30.71 -27.64 -4.68
C SER A 43 29.43 -26.86 -4.33
N GLN A 44 29.06 -26.82 -3.04
CA GLN A 44 27.93 -26.01 -2.57
C GLN A 44 28.14 -24.52 -2.85
N LEU A 45 29.32 -23.98 -2.54
CA LEU A 45 29.62 -22.56 -2.77
C LEU A 45 29.68 -22.21 -4.27
N ILE A 46 30.20 -23.09 -5.12
CA ILE A 46 30.20 -22.90 -6.58
C ILE A 46 28.77 -22.91 -7.11
N ALA A 47 27.92 -23.82 -6.63
CA ALA A 47 26.50 -23.83 -7.01
C ALA A 47 25.81 -22.53 -6.60
N VAL A 48 26.07 -22.04 -5.38
CA VAL A 48 25.55 -20.74 -4.90
C VAL A 48 26.09 -19.58 -5.75
N GLN A 49 27.40 -19.56 -6.04
CA GLN A 49 28.04 -18.54 -6.86
C GLN A 49 27.42 -18.48 -8.27
N ARG A 50 27.25 -19.64 -8.93
CA ARG A 50 26.60 -19.74 -10.25
C ARG A 50 25.16 -19.24 -10.21
N GLY A 51 24.40 -19.64 -9.19
CA GLY A 51 23.02 -19.16 -9.02
C GLY A 51 22.97 -17.64 -8.83
N LEU A 52 23.83 -17.08 -7.97
CA LEU A 52 23.90 -15.63 -7.76
C LEU A 52 24.37 -14.87 -9.02
N GLN A 53 25.30 -15.43 -9.81
CA GLN A 53 25.72 -14.85 -11.09
C GLN A 53 24.57 -14.84 -12.10
N ALA A 54 23.79 -15.92 -12.19
CA ALA A 54 22.61 -15.97 -13.05
C ALA A 54 21.56 -14.92 -12.66
N LEU A 55 21.40 -14.62 -11.36
CA LEU A 55 20.52 -13.56 -10.89
C LEU A 55 21.09 -12.14 -11.12
N ALA A 56 22.41 -12.01 -11.17
CA ALA A 56 23.09 -10.73 -11.38
C ALA A 56 23.01 -10.27 -12.83
N VAL A 57 22.88 -11.20 -13.78
CA VAL A 57 22.80 -10.92 -15.22
C VAL A 57 21.34 -10.99 -15.66
N PRO A 58 20.73 -9.88 -16.10
CA PRO A 58 19.33 -9.88 -16.54
C PRO A 58 19.04 -10.72 -17.80
N SER A 59 20.03 -11.37 -18.41
CA SER A 59 19.91 -12.09 -19.69
C SER A 59 18.82 -13.15 -19.66
N ALA A 60 18.72 -13.94 -18.58
CA ALA A 60 17.65 -14.94 -18.43
C ALA A 60 16.23 -14.34 -18.46
N GLN A 61 16.07 -13.08 -18.05
CA GLN A 61 14.78 -12.37 -18.16
C GLN A 61 14.56 -11.76 -19.56
N ARG A 62 15.62 -11.47 -20.31
CA ARG A 62 15.55 -10.96 -21.69
C ARG A 62 15.31 -12.07 -22.70
N GLU A 63 15.91 -13.24 -22.47
CA GLU A 63 15.70 -14.49 -23.22
C GLU A 63 14.23 -14.89 -23.32
N ILE A 64 13.37 -14.36 -22.44
CA ILE A 64 11.91 -14.51 -22.52
C ILE A 64 11.36 -14.02 -23.88
N PHE A 65 12.05 -13.08 -24.54
CA PHE A 65 11.69 -12.52 -25.84
C PHE A 65 12.37 -13.24 -27.02
N GLY A 66 12.97 -14.41 -26.81
CA GLY A 66 13.68 -15.16 -27.83
C GLY A 66 15.16 -14.76 -27.84
N SER A 67 15.57 -13.95 -28.82
CA SER A 67 16.96 -13.50 -28.92
C SER A 67 17.20 -12.14 -28.26
N GLU A 68 18.45 -11.86 -27.86
CA GLU A 68 18.84 -10.52 -27.39
C GLU A 68 18.61 -9.45 -28.48
N THR A 69 18.66 -9.84 -29.75
CA THR A 69 18.34 -8.98 -30.90
C THR A 69 16.86 -8.56 -30.89
N ASP A 70 15.95 -9.50 -30.65
CA ASP A 70 14.51 -9.23 -30.58
C ASP A 70 14.16 -8.35 -29.37
N TYR A 71 14.83 -8.60 -28.24
CA TYR A 71 14.71 -7.77 -27.05
C TYR A 71 15.21 -6.33 -27.32
N SER A 72 16.40 -6.19 -27.89
CA SER A 72 17.06 -4.90 -28.15
C SER A 72 16.33 -4.08 -29.23
N ALA A 73 15.60 -4.73 -30.14
CA ALA A 73 14.72 -4.06 -31.10
C ALA A 73 13.52 -3.38 -30.41
N LYS A 74 13.11 -3.85 -29.22
CA LYS A 74 11.95 -3.34 -28.47
C LYS A 74 12.31 -2.54 -27.24
N PHE A 75 13.50 -2.72 -26.67
CA PHE A 75 13.88 -2.13 -25.40
C PHE A 75 15.33 -1.66 -25.42
N ILE A 76 15.57 -0.41 -25.01
CA ILE A 76 16.90 0.16 -24.78
C ILE A 76 17.13 0.25 -23.28
N SER A 77 18.22 -0.37 -22.80
CA SER A 77 18.66 -0.23 -21.40
C SER A 77 19.28 1.14 -21.14
N LEU A 78 18.77 1.84 -20.14
CA LEU A 78 19.36 3.10 -19.67
C LEU A 78 20.67 2.88 -18.91
N ALA A 79 20.95 1.67 -18.43
CA ALA A 79 22.18 1.39 -17.68
C ALA A 79 23.43 1.66 -18.54
N GLY A 80 23.41 1.23 -19.81
CA GLY A 80 24.50 1.43 -20.77
C GLY A 80 24.48 2.77 -21.51
N LEU A 81 23.48 3.63 -21.26
CA LEU A 81 23.34 4.91 -21.96
C LEU A 81 24.23 5.99 -21.33
N GLU A 82 25.52 5.98 -21.66
CA GLU A 82 26.47 6.99 -21.20
C GLU A 82 26.52 8.22 -22.12
N SER A 83 26.31 8.05 -23.42
CA SER A 83 26.25 9.14 -24.40
C SER A 83 25.23 8.83 -25.50
N HIS A 84 24.82 9.84 -26.26
CA HIS A 84 24.00 9.68 -27.45
C HIS A 84 24.45 10.69 -28.52
N PRO A 85 24.64 10.29 -29.79
CA PRO A 85 25.21 11.15 -30.84
C PRO A 85 24.53 12.52 -30.98
N ASP A 86 23.20 12.54 -30.82
CA ASP A 86 22.38 13.75 -30.96
C ASP A 86 22.09 14.50 -29.65
N SER A 87 22.73 14.11 -28.54
CA SER A 87 22.56 14.77 -27.24
C SER A 87 23.85 15.39 -26.74
N ARG A 88 23.74 16.56 -26.09
CA ARG A 88 24.83 17.17 -25.32
C ARG A 88 24.88 16.71 -23.87
N LEU A 89 23.86 15.97 -23.42
CA LEU A 89 23.79 15.41 -22.08
C LEU A 89 24.50 14.05 -22.07
N GLU A 90 25.20 13.77 -20.97
CA GLU A 90 25.92 12.51 -20.77
C GLU A 90 25.56 11.89 -19.40
N GLY A 91 25.86 10.59 -19.26
CA GLY A 91 25.70 9.79 -18.07
C GLY A 91 24.34 9.95 -17.39
N ALA A 92 24.34 10.20 -16.08
CA ALA A 92 23.11 10.28 -15.29
C ALA A 92 22.14 11.40 -15.77
N ARG A 93 22.64 12.50 -16.32
CA ARG A 93 21.79 13.59 -16.83
C ARG A 93 21.03 13.15 -18.07
N LEU A 94 21.70 12.45 -18.99
CA LEU A 94 21.07 11.87 -20.17
C LEU A 94 20.02 10.84 -19.79
N LYS A 95 20.37 9.88 -18.92
CA LYS A 95 19.45 8.84 -18.43
C LYS A 95 18.18 9.43 -17.82
N ASN A 96 18.33 10.44 -16.96
CA ASN A 96 17.20 11.13 -16.34
C ASN A 96 16.36 11.92 -17.35
N HIS A 97 16.99 12.55 -18.35
CA HIS A 97 16.30 13.28 -19.41
C HIS A 97 15.44 12.37 -20.28
N VAL A 98 15.99 11.23 -20.73
CA VAL A 98 15.25 10.22 -21.49
C VAL A 98 14.10 9.65 -20.66
N TRP A 99 14.34 9.28 -19.40
CA TRP A 99 13.30 8.76 -18.49
C TRP A 99 12.17 9.77 -18.26
N ALA A 100 12.51 11.03 -18.01
CA ALA A 100 11.54 12.11 -17.81
C ALA A 100 10.72 12.35 -19.09
N SER A 101 11.36 12.29 -20.25
CA SER A 101 10.71 12.47 -21.55
C SER A 101 9.73 11.34 -21.86
N LEU A 102 10.06 10.09 -21.51
CA LEU A 102 9.14 8.96 -21.68
C LEU A 102 7.85 9.18 -20.89
N ARG A 103 7.95 9.64 -19.64
CA ARG A 103 6.79 9.96 -18.80
C ARG A 103 5.91 11.09 -19.37
N GLN A 104 6.49 11.98 -20.18
CA GLN A 104 5.79 13.12 -20.80
C GLN A 104 5.38 12.86 -22.25
N SER A 105 5.72 11.69 -22.81
CA SER A 105 5.54 11.38 -24.24
C SER A 105 4.08 11.42 -24.70
N GLU A 106 3.13 11.15 -23.80
CA GLU A 106 1.69 11.13 -24.08
C GLU A 106 0.95 12.38 -23.57
N GLY A 107 1.68 13.47 -23.30
CA GLY A 107 1.09 14.74 -22.88
C GLY A 107 0.46 14.71 -21.49
N ARG A 108 -0.68 15.40 -21.31
CA ARG A 108 -1.30 15.62 -19.98
C ARG A 108 -1.99 14.38 -19.39
N ARG A 109 -2.30 13.37 -20.20
CA ARG A 109 -3.02 12.15 -19.79
C ARG A 109 -2.33 10.91 -20.36
N PRO A 110 -1.25 10.44 -19.73
CA PRO A 110 -0.61 9.20 -20.14
C PRO A 110 -1.56 8.00 -20.02
N SER A 111 -1.38 7.04 -20.93
CA SER A 111 -2.10 5.78 -21.00
C SER A 111 -1.82 4.90 -19.78
N ALA A 112 -2.78 4.05 -19.42
CA ALA A 112 -2.62 3.11 -18.31
C ALA A 112 -1.43 2.16 -18.52
N GLU A 113 -1.16 1.77 -19.77
CA GLU A 113 -0.02 0.93 -20.16
C GLU A 113 1.32 1.61 -19.84
N LEU A 114 1.53 2.84 -20.34
CA LEU A 114 2.75 3.60 -20.05
C LEU A 114 2.95 3.77 -18.54
N LEU A 115 1.89 4.13 -17.82
CA LEU A 115 1.98 4.34 -16.38
C LEU A 115 2.33 3.07 -15.61
N ARG A 116 1.73 1.93 -15.97
CA ARG A 116 2.07 0.62 -15.39
C ARG A 116 3.51 0.22 -15.70
N PHE A 117 3.93 0.36 -16.95
CA PHE A 117 5.29 0.08 -17.40
C PHE A 117 6.33 0.90 -16.61
N LEU A 118 6.11 2.21 -16.45
CA LEU A 118 7.00 3.08 -15.68
C LEU A 118 7.01 2.71 -14.19
N ARG A 119 5.84 2.47 -13.59
CA ARG A 119 5.76 2.18 -12.15
C ARG A 119 6.34 0.86 -11.76
N PHE A 120 6.15 -0.17 -12.58
CA PHE A 120 6.73 -1.46 -12.32
C PHE A 120 8.26 -1.36 -12.24
N GLN A 121 8.88 -0.61 -13.17
CA GLN A 121 10.33 -0.38 -13.15
C GLN A 121 10.79 0.49 -11.97
N GLU A 122 10.02 1.49 -11.56
CA GLU A 122 10.33 2.31 -10.38
C GLU A 122 10.23 1.54 -9.06
N LEU A 123 9.52 0.41 -9.05
CA LEU A 123 9.40 -0.50 -7.92
C LEU A 123 10.51 -1.56 -7.88
N PHE A 124 10.81 -2.18 -9.01
CA PHE A 124 11.54 -3.46 -9.01
C PHE A 124 12.81 -3.47 -9.88
N SER A 125 13.01 -2.46 -10.73
CA SER A 125 14.16 -2.42 -11.64
C SER A 125 15.31 -1.59 -11.07
N VAL A 126 16.50 -2.19 -11.06
CA VAL A 126 17.76 -1.45 -10.88
C VAL A 126 18.12 -0.76 -12.19
N ASP A 127 18.02 -1.51 -13.30
CA ASP A 127 18.26 -1.03 -14.64
C ASP A 127 16.93 -0.82 -15.35
N ARG A 128 16.66 0.44 -15.71
CA ARG A 128 15.44 0.81 -16.42
C ARG A 128 15.64 0.63 -17.92
N VAL A 129 14.58 0.19 -18.57
CA VAL A 129 14.47 0.09 -20.02
C VAL A 129 13.40 1.05 -20.53
N VAL A 130 13.63 1.57 -21.71
CA VAL A 130 12.72 2.45 -22.44
C VAL A 130 12.52 1.90 -23.85
N PRO A 131 11.41 2.24 -24.54
CA PRO A 131 11.29 2.00 -25.97
C PRO A 131 12.44 2.63 -26.75
N PRO A 132 12.71 2.15 -27.98
CA PRO A 132 13.56 2.86 -28.92
C PRO A 132 13.17 4.33 -29.02
N PHE A 133 14.16 5.20 -29.00
CA PHE A 133 13.95 6.64 -28.98
C PHE A 133 14.90 7.35 -29.93
N ALA A 134 14.50 8.56 -30.32
CA ALA A 134 15.32 9.51 -31.05
C ALA A 134 15.42 10.81 -30.25
N ILE A 135 16.55 11.50 -30.37
CA ILE A 135 16.77 12.82 -29.79
C ILE A 135 16.93 13.83 -30.93
N ASP A 136 16.05 14.82 -30.98
CA ASP A 136 16.19 15.91 -31.93
C ASP A 136 17.40 16.77 -31.54
N ARG A 137 18.40 16.81 -32.42
CA ARG A 137 19.70 17.47 -32.16
C ARG A 137 19.60 18.98 -31.91
N ARG A 138 18.55 19.65 -32.40
CA ARG A 138 18.38 21.11 -32.30
C ARG A 138 17.66 21.50 -31.01
N SER A 139 16.60 20.77 -30.68
CA SER A 139 15.72 21.05 -29.53
C SER A 139 16.06 20.24 -28.28
N GLY A 140 16.84 19.16 -28.42
CA GLY A 140 17.10 18.19 -27.36
C GLY A 140 15.88 17.38 -26.95
N LYS A 141 14.78 17.46 -27.71
CA LYS A 141 13.52 16.76 -27.42
C LYS A 141 13.69 15.27 -27.71
N VAL A 142 13.31 14.43 -26.75
CA VAL A 142 13.29 12.97 -26.92
C VAL A 142 11.90 12.55 -27.40
N SER A 143 11.86 11.71 -28.43
CA SER A 143 10.64 11.09 -28.95
C SER A 143 10.76 9.57 -28.97
N PHE A 144 9.64 8.87 -28.72
CA PHE A 144 9.56 7.41 -28.70
C PHE A 144 8.66 6.95 -29.86
N PRO A 145 9.16 6.96 -31.10
CA PRO A 145 8.36 6.53 -32.25
C PRO A 145 7.97 5.05 -32.09
N ASN A 146 6.73 4.72 -32.48
CA ASN A 146 6.21 3.35 -32.55
C ASN A 146 6.16 2.59 -31.20
N ALA A 147 6.22 3.29 -30.06
CA ALA A 147 6.28 2.65 -28.75
C ALA A 147 5.10 1.72 -28.47
N LYS A 148 3.89 2.12 -28.90
CA LYS A 148 2.67 1.31 -28.79
C LYS A 148 2.61 0.18 -29.80
N GLU A 149 2.87 0.50 -31.06
CA GLU A 149 2.76 -0.43 -32.20
C GLU A 149 3.70 -1.63 -32.05
N ASN A 150 4.88 -1.42 -31.46
CA ASN A 150 5.88 -2.48 -31.27
C ASN A 150 5.73 -3.25 -29.94
N GLY A 151 4.72 -2.94 -29.12
CA GLY A 151 4.52 -3.57 -27.81
C GLY A 151 5.64 -3.27 -26.80
N SER A 152 6.37 -2.17 -26.98
CA SER A 152 7.51 -1.78 -26.13
C SER A 152 7.13 -1.14 -24.79
N LEU A 153 5.82 -0.96 -24.54
CA LEU A 153 5.27 -0.53 -23.25
C LEU A 153 4.73 -1.73 -22.45
N ASN A 154 5.47 -2.84 -22.47
CA ASN A 154 5.08 -4.10 -21.85
C ASN A 154 5.91 -4.39 -20.58
N ILE A 155 5.24 -4.64 -19.44
CA ILE A 155 5.88 -5.00 -18.16
C ILE A 155 6.75 -6.25 -18.30
N PHE A 156 6.38 -7.20 -19.17
CA PHE A 156 7.16 -8.42 -19.38
C PHE A 156 8.56 -8.14 -19.92
N GLY A 157 8.75 -7.05 -20.66
CA GLY A 157 10.05 -6.61 -21.17
C GLY A 157 10.95 -5.95 -20.14
N THR A 158 10.44 -5.68 -18.93
CA THR A 158 11.25 -5.04 -17.87
C THR A 158 12.15 -6.04 -17.16
N THR A 159 13.32 -5.60 -16.73
CA THR A 159 14.24 -6.42 -15.92
C THR A 159 14.07 -6.11 -14.45
N ILE A 160 13.85 -7.14 -13.63
CA ILE A 160 13.64 -7.04 -12.19
C ILE A 160 14.90 -7.48 -11.44
N SER A 161 15.25 -6.76 -10.38
CA SER A 161 16.25 -7.20 -9.42
C SER A 161 15.58 -7.94 -8.26
N PRO A 162 15.96 -9.19 -7.94
CA PRO A 162 15.46 -9.92 -6.78
C PRO A 162 15.69 -9.19 -5.45
N ASN A 163 16.68 -8.29 -5.37
CA ASN A 163 16.92 -7.47 -4.18
C ASN A 163 15.83 -6.42 -3.94
N GLU A 164 15.18 -5.94 -5.01
CA GLU A 164 14.17 -4.88 -4.94
C GLU A 164 12.77 -5.44 -4.64
N ILE A 165 12.56 -6.76 -4.77
CA ILE A 165 11.31 -7.41 -4.39
C ILE A 165 11.29 -7.60 -2.87
N PRO A 166 10.34 -7.03 -2.10
CA PRO A 166 10.29 -7.25 -0.66
C PRO A 166 9.85 -8.68 -0.32
N ASP A 167 10.50 -9.33 0.66
CA ASP A 167 10.15 -10.70 1.10
C ASP A 167 8.66 -10.81 1.48
N LYS A 168 8.17 -9.84 2.26
CA LYS A 168 6.76 -9.78 2.65
C LYS A 168 5.82 -9.69 1.46
N LEU A 169 6.19 -8.96 0.39
CA LEU A 169 5.36 -8.85 -0.81
C LEU A 169 5.22 -10.21 -1.51
N VAL A 170 6.29 -11.00 -1.57
CA VAL A 170 6.28 -12.34 -2.18
C VAL A 170 5.35 -13.29 -1.40
N GLU A 171 5.41 -13.26 -0.08
CA GLU A 171 4.56 -14.07 0.80
C GLU A 171 3.08 -13.63 0.75
N ASP A 172 2.85 -12.31 0.77
CA ASP A 172 1.52 -11.70 0.72
C ASP A 172 0.84 -12.01 -0.62
N LEU A 173 1.59 -11.95 -1.73
CA LEU A 173 1.11 -12.27 -3.09
C LEU A 173 1.13 -13.77 -3.42
N LYS A 174 1.49 -14.64 -2.47
CA LYS A 174 1.55 -16.11 -2.66
C LYS A 174 2.45 -16.57 -3.81
N LEU A 175 3.50 -15.80 -4.10
CA LEU A 175 4.42 -16.09 -5.21
C LEU A 175 5.42 -17.21 -4.85
N ALA A 176 5.87 -17.25 -3.59
CA ALA A 176 6.72 -18.32 -3.06
C ALA A 176 6.61 -18.41 -1.54
N ASP A 177 6.85 -19.60 -0.98
CA ASP A 177 6.99 -19.79 0.47
C ASP A 177 8.44 -19.50 0.90
N LEU A 178 8.69 -18.26 1.32
CA LEU A 178 10.01 -17.85 1.78
C LEU A 178 10.35 -18.37 3.19
N LYS A 179 9.37 -18.91 3.93
CA LYS A 179 9.60 -19.48 5.27
C LYS A 179 10.39 -20.77 5.20
N ALA A 180 10.28 -21.51 4.09
CA ALA A 180 11.10 -22.69 3.80
C ALA A 180 12.62 -22.36 3.79
N PHE A 181 12.99 -21.10 3.55
CA PHE A 181 14.38 -20.62 3.50
C PHE A 181 14.75 -19.82 4.76
N LYS A 182 14.16 -20.13 5.92
CA LYS A 182 14.51 -19.48 7.18
C LYS A 182 15.96 -19.81 7.55
N GLY A 183 16.79 -18.76 7.71
CA GLY A 183 18.23 -18.93 7.97
C GLY A 183 19.08 -19.16 6.72
N ASP A 184 18.47 -19.23 5.53
CA ASP A 184 19.16 -19.31 4.23
C ASP A 184 18.84 -18.08 3.35
N PRO A 185 19.60 -16.99 3.49
CA PRO A 185 19.34 -15.79 2.73
C PRO A 185 19.69 -15.90 1.24
N ASP A 186 20.56 -16.86 0.85
CA ASP A 186 20.92 -17.08 -0.57
C ASP A 186 19.80 -17.85 -1.26
N GLY A 187 19.31 -18.95 -0.66
CA GLY A 187 18.16 -19.69 -1.17
C GLY A 187 16.90 -18.82 -1.25
N ARG A 188 16.68 -17.92 -0.29
CA ARG A 188 15.58 -16.94 -0.36
C ARG A 188 15.72 -16.00 -1.56
N LEU A 189 16.92 -15.49 -1.83
CA LEU A 189 17.17 -14.60 -2.95
C LEU A 189 17.00 -15.32 -4.29
N MET A 190 17.42 -16.59 -4.37
CA MET A 190 17.20 -17.47 -5.52
C MET A 190 15.71 -17.73 -5.75
N ALA A 191 14.94 -18.04 -4.70
CA ALA A 191 13.50 -18.23 -4.80
C ALA A 191 12.81 -16.97 -5.34
N LYS A 192 13.18 -15.79 -4.86
CA LYS A 192 12.64 -14.50 -5.35
C LYS A 192 12.99 -14.20 -6.79
N GLY A 193 14.17 -14.65 -7.22
CA GLY A 193 14.67 -14.46 -8.57
C GLY A 193 14.31 -15.57 -9.55
N SER A 194 13.55 -16.58 -9.10
CA SER A 194 13.06 -17.64 -9.97
C SER A 194 12.17 -17.05 -11.06
N LEU A 195 12.19 -17.67 -12.24
CA LEU A 195 11.44 -17.18 -13.38
C LEU A 195 9.93 -17.17 -13.09
N GLU A 196 9.42 -18.15 -12.36
CA GLU A 196 8.01 -18.26 -11.97
C GLU A 196 7.60 -17.09 -11.07
N VAL A 197 8.42 -16.73 -10.07
CA VAL A 197 8.13 -15.60 -9.17
C VAL A 197 8.16 -14.29 -9.93
N VAL A 198 9.16 -14.10 -10.79
CA VAL A 198 9.31 -12.90 -11.63
C VAL A 198 8.13 -12.75 -12.58
N LEU A 199 7.74 -13.81 -13.29
CA LEU A 199 6.61 -13.80 -14.23
C LEU A 199 5.27 -13.63 -13.51
N GLY A 200 5.07 -14.29 -12.37
CA GLY A 200 3.88 -14.12 -11.55
C GLY A 200 3.73 -12.70 -11.03
N LEU A 201 4.82 -12.09 -10.54
CA LEU A 201 4.83 -10.69 -10.12
C LEU A 201 4.48 -9.75 -11.28
N LYS A 202 5.07 -9.97 -12.46
CA LYS A 202 4.76 -9.20 -13.68
C LYS A 202 3.28 -9.31 -14.06
N LEU A 203 2.72 -10.52 -14.02
CA LEU A 203 1.30 -10.75 -14.34
C LEU A 203 0.37 -10.05 -13.34
N ILE A 204 0.64 -10.12 -12.04
CA ILE A 204 -0.16 -9.43 -11.01
C ILE A 204 -0.21 -7.93 -11.26
N PHE A 205 0.92 -7.30 -11.59
CA PHE A 205 0.95 -5.86 -11.88
C PHE A 205 0.38 -5.51 -13.26
N GLN A 206 0.46 -6.43 -14.22
CA GLN A 206 -0.16 -6.28 -15.53
C GLN A 206 -1.68 -6.28 -15.42
N CYS A 207 -2.26 -7.23 -14.68
CA CYS A 207 -3.71 -7.29 -14.46
C CYS A 207 -4.22 -6.25 -13.46
N ALA A 208 -3.36 -5.70 -12.60
CA ALA A 208 -3.77 -4.66 -11.66
C ALA A 208 -4.34 -3.40 -12.36
N ARG A 209 -5.45 -2.88 -11.83
CA ARG A 209 -6.16 -1.72 -12.36
C ARG A 209 -6.11 -0.56 -11.38
N GLN A 210 -5.99 0.66 -11.89
CA GLN A 210 -6.04 1.86 -11.04
C GLN A 210 -7.46 2.05 -10.54
N VAL A 211 -7.65 2.20 -9.22
CA VAL A 211 -8.97 2.49 -8.63
C VAL A 211 -9.44 3.88 -9.04
N LEU A 212 -8.52 4.83 -9.19
CA LEU A 212 -8.81 6.16 -9.73
C LEU A 212 -7.99 6.41 -10.99
N VAL A 213 -8.67 6.55 -12.12
CA VAL A 213 -8.06 6.77 -13.44
C VAL A 213 -7.09 7.95 -13.40
N GLY A 214 -5.87 7.74 -13.88
CA GLY A 214 -4.82 8.75 -13.92
C GLY A 214 -4.09 8.96 -12.59
N ARG A 215 -4.40 8.17 -11.55
CA ARG A 215 -3.64 8.15 -10.30
C ARG A 215 -3.06 6.76 -10.04
N GLU A 216 -1.74 6.68 -10.10
CA GLU A 216 -0.95 5.44 -10.09
C GLU A 216 -0.75 4.79 -8.70
N ARG A 217 -1.43 5.27 -7.66
CA ARG A 217 -1.05 4.95 -6.28
C ARG A 217 -1.85 3.84 -5.65
N VAL A 218 -3.12 3.69 -6.01
CA VAL A 218 -4.00 2.66 -5.46
C VAL A 218 -4.41 1.76 -6.61
N LEU A 219 -3.94 0.52 -6.55
CA LEU A 219 -4.20 -0.49 -7.58
C LEU A 219 -5.03 -1.62 -6.97
N LEU A 220 -6.01 -2.08 -7.71
CA LEU A 220 -6.80 -3.27 -7.44
C LEU A 220 -6.23 -4.44 -8.23
N ILE A 221 -5.99 -5.57 -7.57
CA ILE A 221 -5.59 -6.81 -8.24
C ILE A 221 -6.84 -7.43 -8.85
N CYS A 222 -6.83 -7.63 -10.17
CA CYS A 222 -7.94 -8.20 -10.93
C CYS A 222 -7.56 -9.55 -11.55
N GLU A 223 -8.55 -10.31 -11.97
CA GLU A 223 -8.29 -11.49 -12.79
C GLU A 223 -7.63 -11.09 -14.12
N PRO A 224 -6.65 -11.86 -14.63
CA PRO A 224 -6.07 -11.60 -15.93
C PRO A 224 -7.10 -11.73 -17.05
N THR A 225 -7.23 -10.70 -17.88
CA THR A 225 -8.05 -10.78 -19.09
C THR A 225 -7.29 -11.49 -20.22
N ALA A 226 -8.00 -11.92 -21.28
CA ALA A 226 -7.36 -12.45 -22.48
C ALA A 226 -6.30 -11.48 -23.06
N SER A 227 -6.56 -10.16 -22.96
CA SER A 227 -5.61 -9.14 -23.39
C SER A 227 -4.34 -9.07 -22.53
N ASP A 228 -4.46 -9.29 -21.20
CA ASP A 228 -3.30 -9.31 -20.31
C ASP A 228 -2.45 -10.56 -20.56
N LEU A 229 -3.09 -11.71 -20.83
CA LEU A 229 -2.41 -12.97 -21.13
C LEU A 229 -1.72 -12.96 -22.50
N ALA A 230 -2.30 -12.26 -23.48
CA ALA A 230 -1.70 -12.13 -24.81
C ALA A 230 -0.34 -11.42 -24.80
N LEU A 231 -0.08 -10.56 -23.79
CA LEU A 231 1.18 -9.85 -23.61
C LEU A 231 2.32 -10.72 -23.05
N ILE A 232 1.99 -11.91 -22.56
CA ILE A 232 2.98 -12.90 -22.13
C ILE A 232 3.63 -13.51 -23.38
N PRO A 233 4.98 -13.49 -23.48
CA PRO A 233 5.68 -14.14 -24.58
C PRO A 233 5.30 -15.61 -24.69
N GLU A 234 5.04 -16.06 -25.93
CA GLU A 234 4.41 -17.35 -26.21
C GLU A 234 5.15 -18.54 -25.60
N ALA A 235 6.49 -18.54 -25.69
CA ALA A 235 7.36 -19.59 -25.15
C ALA A 235 7.26 -19.79 -23.62
N TYR A 236 6.60 -18.88 -22.90
CA TYR A 236 6.53 -18.90 -21.43
C TYR A 236 5.11 -18.91 -20.89
N ARG A 237 4.07 -18.91 -21.73
CA ARG A 237 2.67 -18.90 -21.28
C ARG A 237 2.36 -20.04 -20.31
N ASP A 238 2.86 -21.24 -20.59
CA ASP A 238 2.64 -22.43 -19.75
C ASP A 238 3.42 -22.40 -18.42
N ARG A 239 4.39 -21.48 -18.29
CA ARG A 239 5.21 -21.32 -17.08
C ARG A 239 4.70 -20.21 -16.16
N VAL A 240 3.79 -19.36 -16.64
CA VAL A 240 3.21 -18.29 -15.83
C VAL A 240 2.07 -18.86 -14.99
N ARG A 241 2.25 -18.83 -13.67
CA ARG A 241 1.14 -19.13 -12.75
C ARG A 241 0.18 -17.96 -12.72
N LEU A 242 -1.10 -18.24 -12.87
CA LEU A 242 -2.15 -17.24 -12.66
C LEU A 242 -2.11 -16.74 -11.21
N PRO A 243 -2.52 -15.48 -10.94
CA PRO A 243 -2.62 -14.96 -9.60
C PRO A 243 -3.48 -15.86 -8.70
N ASP A 244 -3.06 -16.04 -7.45
CA ASP A 244 -3.84 -16.83 -6.49
C ASP A 244 -5.24 -16.22 -6.29
N PRO A 245 -6.34 -17.00 -6.34
CA PRO A 245 -7.69 -16.46 -6.18
C PRO A 245 -7.92 -15.70 -4.86
N SER A 246 -7.14 -15.98 -3.81
CA SER A 246 -7.21 -15.26 -2.53
C SER A 246 -6.69 -13.82 -2.58
N ILE A 247 -5.88 -13.48 -3.58
CA ILE A 247 -5.33 -12.12 -3.76
C ILE A 247 -6.12 -11.27 -4.75
N ILE A 248 -7.09 -11.86 -5.46
CA ILE A 248 -8.00 -11.12 -6.35
C ILE A 248 -8.92 -10.23 -5.52
N GLY A 249 -9.17 -9.01 -6.01
CA GLY A 249 -9.98 -8.00 -5.33
C GLY A 249 -9.26 -7.32 -4.16
N LYS A 250 -7.97 -7.59 -3.95
CA LYS A 250 -7.13 -6.99 -2.91
C LYS A 250 -6.37 -5.77 -3.44
N LEU A 251 -5.85 -4.94 -2.53
CA LEU A 251 -5.27 -3.64 -2.88
C LEU A 251 -3.74 -3.63 -2.80
N LEU A 252 -3.11 -2.96 -3.76
CA LEU A 252 -1.71 -2.55 -3.74
C LEU A 252 -1.64 -1.02 -3.64
N ILE A 253 -0.86 -0.51 -2.68
CA ILE A 253 -0.59 0.93 -2.56
C ILE A 253 0.87 1.22 -2.88
N VAL A 254 1.11 1.95 -3.97
CA VAL A 254 2.41 2.39 -4.45
C VAL A 254 2.74 3.78 -3.87
N ARG A 255 3.91 3.92 -3.24
CA ARG A 255 4.34 5.13 -2.53
C ARG A 255 5.75 5.53 -2.98
N GLY A 256 5.99 6.82 -3.16
CA GLY A 256 7.34 7.32 -3.43
C GLY A 256 8.23 7.24 -2.19
N ILE A 257 9.49 6.84 -2.36
CA ILE A 257 10.49 6.83 -1.28
C ILE A 257 11.14 8.23 -1.20
N PRO A 258 11.08 8.92 -0.04
CA PRO A 258 11.70 10.24 0.12
C PRO A 258 13.22 10.21 -0.12
N GLY A 259 13.78 11.29 -0.67
CA GLY A 259 15.23 11.51 -0.74
C GLY A 259 15.96 10.88 -1.94
N THR A 260 15.26 10.25 -2.89
CA THR A 260 15.88 9.73 -4.11
C THR A 260 15.93 10.82 -5.19
N THR A 261 17.12 11.40 -5.41
CA THR A 261 17.37 12.50 -6.36
C THR A 261 17.53 12.01 -7.81
N SER A 262 17.81 10.73 -8.04
CA SER A 262 17.79 10.10 -9.36
C SER A 262 16.59 9.14 -9.46
N GLY A 263 15.70 9.40 -10.41
CA GLY A 263 14.58 8.52 -10.76
C GLY A 263 13.79 7.95 -9.58
N ARG A 264 12.77 8.68 -9.09
CA ARG A 264 11.80 8.28 -8.05
C ARG A 264 11.73 6.77 -7.79
N LYS A 265 12.45 6.24 -6.78
CA LYS A 265 12.20 4.87 -6.30
C LYS A 265 10.86 4.84 -5.58
N CYS A 266 10.15 3.73 -5.75
CA CYS A 266 8.88 3.48 -5.09
C CYS A 266 8.95 2.28 -4.17
N SER A 267 8.05 2.27 -3.20
CA SER A 267 7.68 1.08 -2.42
C SER A 267 6.25 0.72 -2.73
N VAL A 268 5.92 -0.56 -2.57
CA VAL A 268 4.56 -1.07 -2.67
C VAL A 268 4.20 -1.77 -1.37
N GLN A 269 2.93 -1.66 -0.99
CA GLN A 269 2.37 -2.35 0.15
C GLN A 269 1.09 -3.06 -0.28
N PHE A 270 1.01 -4.35 0.02
CA PHE A 270 -0.20 -5.15 -0.16
C PHE A 270 -1.14 -5.00 1.04
N PHE A 271 -2.44 -5.02 0.75
CA PHE A 271 -3.50 -5.02 1.74
C PHE A 271 -4.54 -6.08 1.38
N GLU A 272 -4.63 -7.10 2.24
CA GLU A 272 -5.65 -8.16 2.21
C GLU A 272 -7.08 -7.66 2.49
N ASP A 273 -7.20 -6.45 3.03
CA ASP A 273 -8.45 -5.86 3.47
C ASP A 273 -8.44 -4.35 3.12
N PRO A 274 -9.46 -3.87 2.39
CA PRO A 274 -9.53 -2.47 1.97
C PRO A 274 -9.76 -1.50 3.15
N HIS A 275 -10.45 -1.92 4.21
CA HIS A 275 -10.56 -1.15 5.45
C HIS A 275 -9.25 -1.11 6.22
N LYS A 276 -8.45 -2.17 6.21
CA LYS A 276 -7.08 -2.14 6.76
C LYS A 276 -6.20 -1.16 6.00
N ALA A 277 -6.34 -1.12 4.67
CA ALA A 277 -5.70 -0.11 3.82
C ALA A 277 -6.13 1.32 4.20
N LEU A 278 -7.44 1.53 4.37
CA LEU A 278 -8.02 2.81 4.78
C LEU A 278 -7.54 3.26 6.17
N ARG A 279 -7.50 2.36 7.15
CA ARG A 279 -6.96 2.62 8.50
C ARG A 279 -5.48 3.01 8.43
N SER A 280 -4.68 2.26 7.67
CA SER A 280 -3.25 2.56 7.49
C SER A 280 -3.02 3.94 6.87
N VAL A 281 -3.79 4.30 5.84
CA VAL A 281 -3.67 5.61 5.19
C VAL A 281 -4.08 6.74 6.13
N ARG A 282 -5.20 6.60 6.85
CA ARG A 282 -5.68 7.60 7.81
C ARG A 282 -4.77 7.79 9.01
N TYR A 283 -4.19 6.71 9.54
CA TYR A 283 -3.18 6.78 10.60
C TYR A 283 -2.02 7.70 10.18
N ILE A 284 -1.53 7.51 8.95
CA ILE A 284 -0.44 8.30 8.39
C ILE A 284 -0.88 9.75 8.16
N GLU A 285 -2.11 9.97 7.65
CA GLU A 285 -2.70 11.29 7.46
C GLU A 285 -2.78 12.09 8.77
N SER A 286 -3.35 11.52 9.83
CA SER A 286 -3.41 12.16 11.16
C SER A 286 -2.03 12.49 11.73
N GLY A 287 -1.03 11.64 11.46
CA GLY A 287 0.36 11.92 11.80
C GLY A 287 0.90 13.18 11.11
N TYR A 288 0.61 13.36 9.82
CA TYR A 288 1.01 14.55 9.07
C TYR A 288 0.22 15.80 9.48
N GLU A 289 -1.09 15.69 9.72
CA GLU A 289 -1.90 16.80 10.22
C GLU A 289 -1.35 17.34 11.55
N ARG A 290 -1.01 16.44 12.48
CA ARG A 290 -0.43 16.84 13.77
C ARG A 290 0.95 17.45 13.60
N GLU A 291 1.80 16.82 12.78
CA GLU A 291 3.12 17.39 12.43
C GLU A 291 2.96 18.80 11.85
N ASN A 292 2.01 19.01 10.95
CA ASN A 292 1.75 20.31 10.35
C ASN A 292 1.27 21.34 11.38
N LYS A 293 0.38 20.96 12.29
CA LYS A 293 -0.05 21.83 13.41
C LYS A 293 1.14 22.22 14.30
N GLN A 294 1.96 21.25 14.70
CA GLN A 294 3.14 21.48 15.53
C GLN A 294 4.15 22.40 14.84
N LEU A 295 4.50 22.11 13.58
CA LEU A 295 5.44 22.92 12.81
C LEU A 295 4.90 24.33 12.53
N THR A 296 3.60 24.47 12.29
CA THR A 296 2.96 25.78 12.10
C THR A 296 3.03 26.60 13.39
N GLY A 297 2.78 25.97 14.55
CA GLY A 297 2.91 26.60 15.86
C GLY A 297 4.34 27.09 16.12
N ILE A 298 5.33 26.21 15.95
CA ILE A 298 6.75 26.58 16.10
C ILE A 298 7.14 27.71 15.14
N LEU A 299 6.74 27.62 13.86
CA LEU A 299 7.03 28.66 12.88
C LEU A 299 6.42 30.01 13.25
N ALA A 300 5.19 30.03 13.76
CA ALA A 300 4.52 31.25 14.20
C ALA A 300 5.25 31.88 15.39
N GLU A 301 5.60 31.08 16.41
CA GLU A 301 6.34 31.53 17.59
C GLU A 301 7.72 32.09 17.24
N VAL A 302 8.47 31.37 16.40
CA VAL A 302 9.83 31.75 15.99
C VAL A 302 9.81 33.02 15.11
N ARG A 303 8.78 33.19 14.25
CA ARG A 303 8.59 34.41 13.46
C ARG A 303 8.21 35.61 14.33
N ALA A 304 7.28 35.42 15.26
CA ALA A 304 6.89 36.46 16.21
C ALA A 304 8.11 36.92 17.02
N LEU A 305 8.90 35.98 17.53
CA LEU A 305 10.15 36.28 18.21
C LEU A 305 11.12 37.07 17.32
N ASN A 306 11.30 36.66 16.05
CA ASN A 306 12.20 37.38 15.14
C ASN A 306 11.75 38.82 14.90
N HIS A 307 10.44 39.06 14.83
CA HIS A 307 9.86 40.39 14.70
C HIS A 307 10.00 41.22 15.98
N GLU A 308 9.76 40.62 17.14
CA GLU A 308 9.95 41.26 18.45
C GLU A 308 11.41 41.63 18.71
N LEU A 309 12.37 40.80 18.29
CA LEU A 309 13.79 41.11 18.37
C LEU A 309 14.16 42.29 17.45
N ASP A 310 13.65 42.33 16.22
CA ASP A 310 13.92 43.41 15.26
C ASP A 310 13.35 44.77 15.70
N GLN A 311 12.16 44.77 16.31
CA GLN A 311 11.52 45.99 16.82
C GLN A 311 12.04 46.38 18.21
N GLY A 312 12.17 45.40 19.11
CA GLY A 312 12.44 45.55 20.54
C GLY A 312 13.92 45.69 20.91
N TYR A 313 14.85 45.42 19.97
CA TYR A 313 16.29 45.61 20.17
C TYR A 313 16.84 46.85 19.46
N ARG A 314 15.99 47.87 19.21
CA ARG A 314 16.39 49.15 18.60
C ARG A 314 17.02 50.10 19.62
N LYS A 315 17.80 51.08 19.12
CA LYS A 315 18.36 52.17 19.94
C LYS A 315 17.21 52.98 20.57
N GLY A 316 17.18 53.10 21.90
CA GLY A 316 16.17 53.89 22.64
C GLY A 316 15.33 53.12 23.66
N ILE A 317 15.47 51.80 23.75
CA ILE A 317 14.74 50.95 24.71
C ILE A 317 15.57 50.76 26.00
N SER A 318 14.89 50.72 27.16
CA SER A 318 15.53 50.53 28.46
C SER A 318 16.25 49.19 28.56
N ASP A 319 17.34 49.15 29.33
CA ASP A 319 18.14 47.93 29.46
C ASP A 319 17.39 46.79 30.19
N GLN A 320 16.48 47.14 31.10
CA GLN A 320 15.56 46.17 31.72
C GLN A 320 14.70 45.47 30.67
N ARG A 321 14.12 46.23 29.72
CA ARG A 321 13.27 45.66 28.68
C ARG A 321 14.07 44.79 27.69
N LYS A 322 15.33 45.13 27.42
CA LYS A 322 16.24 44.29 26.62
C LYS A 322 16.56 42.98 27.34
N ALA A 323 16.81 43.02 28.65
CA ALA A 323 17.07 41.82 29.45
C ALA A 323 15.83 40.89 29.48
N ASP A 324 14.64 41.43 29.65
CA ASP A 324 13.38 40.66 29.62
C ASP A 324 13.16 40.02 28.23
N LEU A 325 13.40 40.77 27.16
CA LEU A 325 13.29 40.30 25.77
C LEU A 325 14.26 39.14 25.49
N ILE A 326 15.52 39.27 25.94
CA ILE A 326 16.53 38.21 25.82
C ILE A 326 16.08 36.97 26.59
N GLY A 327 15.70 37.11 27.87
CA GLY A 327 15.27 35.96 28.68
C GLY A 327 14.06 35.22 28.10
N ASN A 328 13.12 35.96 27.50
CA ASN A 328 11.97 35.36 26.80
C ASN A 328 12.38 34.67 25.50
N ALA A 329 13.28 35.28 24.73
CA ALA A 329 13.82 34.71 23.50
C ALA A 329 14.54 33.38 23.76
N GLU A 330 15.42 33.33 24.76
CA GLU A 330 16.16 32.12 25.12
C GLU A 330 15.21 30.99 25.52
N LYS A 331 14.21 31.27 26.38
CA LYS A 331 13.20 30.30 26.78
C LYS A 331 12.40 29.76 25.59
N LEU A 332 11.96 30.64 24.68
CA LEU A 332 11.19 30.27 23.51
C LEU A 332 12.01 29.41 22.54
N LEU A 333 13.25 29.82 22.25
CA LEU A 333 14.15 29.08 21.34
C LEU A 333 14.49 27.70 21.88
N ILE A 334 14.76 27.57 23.18
CA ILE A 334 15.00 26.28 23.84
C ILE A 334 13.76 25.39 23.75
N ARG A 335 12.57 25.93 24.04
CA ARG A 335 11.31 25.19 23.93
C ARG A 335 11.07 24.70 22.51
N CYS A 336 11.20 25.59 21.52
CA CYS A 336 11.02 25.25 20.10
C CYS A 336 12.04 24.21 19.61
N ALA A 337 13.30 24.31 20.04
CA ALA A 337 14.34 23.32 19.71
C ALA A 337 14.04 21.95 20.32
N ARG A 338 13.59 21.92 21.59
CA ARG A 338 13.18 20.67 22.28
C ARG A 338 12.01 19.98 21.59
N MET A 339 11.05 20.74 21.07
CA MET A 339 9.92 20.18 20.31
C MET A 339 10.34 19.47 19.01
N LEU A 340 11.58 19.68 18.54
CA LEU A 340 12.15 19.04 17.34
C LEU A 340 13.15 17.90 17.67
N GLU A 341 13.45 17.65 18.95
CA GLU A 341 14.63 16.91 19.42
C GLU A 341 14.65 15.40 19.15
N GLN A 342 13.53 14.85 18.67
CA GLN A 342 13.40 13.43 18.33
C GLN A 342 13.17 13.21 16.83
N SER A 343 13.42 14.22 15.99
CA SER A 343 13.15 14.09 14.57
C SER A 343 14.28 13.37 13.82
N ARG A 344 13.90 12.42 12.96
CA ARG A 344 14.77 11.82 11.93
C ARG A 344 14.71 12.55 10.58
N ASP A 345 13.87 13.58 10.46
CA ASP A 345 13.73 14.34 9.22
C ASP A 345 14.80 15.43 9.13
N TYR A 346 15.54 15.46 8.02
CA TYR A 346 16.66 16.38 7.81
C TYR A 346 16.24 17.86 7.93
N GLY A 347 15.04 18.22 7.46
CA GLY A 347 14.54 19.61 7.56
C GLY A 347 14.29 20.02 9.00
N LYS A 348 13.72 19.12 9.81
CA LYS A 348 13.52 19.33 11.24
C LYS A 348 14.84 19.39 12.02
N ILE A 349 15.79 18.49 11.74
CA ILE A 349 17.13 18.51 12.35
C ILE A 349 17.86 19.81 12.01
N LYS A 350 17.77 20.27 10.75
CA LYS A 350 18.37 21.52 10.31
C LYS A 350 17.74 22.73 11.01
N ALA A 351 16.41 22.77 11.12
CA ALA A 351 15.70 23.80 11.87
C ALA A 351 16.13 23.81 13.35
N GLN A 352 16.16 22.64 13.99
CA GLN A 352 16.61 22.47 15.37
C GLN A 352 18.04 22.98 15.58
N THR A 353 18.95 22.66 14.65
CA THR A 353 20.35 23.08 14.70
C THR A 353 20.46 24.61 14.69
N PHE A 354 19.68 25.29 13.85
CA PHE A 354 19.65 26.75 13.81
C PHE A 354 19.03 27.37 15.07
N LEU A 355 17.96 26.78 15.60
CA LEU A 355 17.34 27.23 16.85
C LEU A 355 18.29 27.08 18.04
N TYR A 356 18.99 25.94 18.14
CA TYR A 356 20.01 25.74 19.17
C TYR A 356 21.19 26.71 19.02
N ALA A 357 21.64 26.97 17.79
CA ALA A 357 22.68 27.96 17.54
C ALA A 357 22.23 29.40 17.86
N ALA A 358 20.94 29.69 17.90
CA ALA A 358 20.39 30.99 18.28
C ALA A 358 20.06 31.12 19.77
N ARG A 359 20.13 30.02 20.56
CA ARG A 359 19.52 29.92 21.90
C ARG A 359 20.01 30.90 22.95
N SER A 360 21.22 31.43 22.81
CA SER A 360 21.85 32.38 23.75
C SER A 360 21.95 33.80 23.18
N LEU A 361 21.42 34.02 21.97
CA LEU A 361 21.55 35.26 21.20
C LEU A 361 22.99 35.76 21.02
N ARG A 362 23.98 34.87 21.11
CA ARG A 362 25.41 35.18 20.99
C ARG A 362 25.99 34.79 19.64
N ASP A 363 27.03 35.50 19.20
CA ASP A 363 27.80 35.15 18.02
C ASP A 363 28.82 34.03 18.29
N ARG A 364 29.66 33.73 17.30
CA ARG A 364 30.69 32.67 17.42
C ARG A 364 31.83 33.05 18.37
N LEU A 365 31.96 34.32 18.74
CA LEU A 365 32.96 34.85 19.67
C LEU A 365 32.36 35.05 21.07
N ASP A 366 31.20 34.45 21.33
CA ASP A 366 30.44 34.53 22.58
C ASP A 366 29.96 35.94 22.96
N ARG A 367 29.92 36.87 22.00
CA ARG A 367 29.40 38.24 22.23
C ARG A 367 27.90 38.29 21.98
N LEU A 368 27.16 39.03 22.81
CA LEU A 368 25.73 39.25 22.61
C LEU A 368 25.49 39.93 21.27
N ASN A 369 24.81 39.25 20.36
CA ASN A 369 24.57 39.71 18.99
C ASN A 369 23.20 39.20 18.48
N PRO A 370 22.10 39.89 18.84
CA PRO A 370 20.78 39.52 18.41
C PRO A 370 20.62 39.52 16.88
N SER A 371 21.30 40.41 16.15
CA SER A 371 21.23 40.47 14.68
C SER A 371 21.78 39.21 14.00
N ALA A 372 22.93 38.71 14.46
CA ALA A 372 23.47 37.44 13.98
C ALA A 372 22.54 36.26 14.32
N SER A 373 21.86 36.33 15.46
CA SER A 373 20.93 35.31 15.92
C SER A 373 19.61 35.34 15.15
N MET A 374 19.09 36.53 14.80
CA MET A 374 17.93 36.73 13.92
C MET A 374 18.16 36.10 12.55
N THR A 375 19.38 36.15 12.02
CA THR A 375 19.72 35.47 10.76
C THR A 375 19.59 33.95 10.88
N ARG A 376 20.04 33.36 12.00
CA ARG A 376 19.87 31.92 12.28
C ARG A 376 18.40 31.56 12.48
N ILE A 377 17.65 32.41 13.17
CA ILE A 377 16.20 32.29 13.35
C ILE A 377 15.48 32.31 12.00
N ALA A 378 15.84 33.21 11.08
CA ALA A 378 15.31 33.26 9.72
C ALA A 378 15.63 31.97 8.93
N HIS A 379 16.84 31.42 9.08
CA HIS A 379 17.18 30.13 8.48
C HIS A 379 16.40 28.96 9.09
N ALA A 380 16.13 28.98 10.39
CA ALA A 380 15.24 28.01 11.04
C ALA A 380 13.82 28.10 10.46
N CYS A 381 13.28 29.32 10.32
CA CYS A 381 11.99 29.57 9.68
C CYS A 381 11.93 28.99 8.26
N LYS A 382 12.95 29.23 7.44
CA LYS A 382 13.02 28.67 6.08
C LYS A 382 13.02 27.14 6.09
N ALA A 383 13.85 26.51 6.92
CA ALA A 383 13.90 25.06 7.04
C ALA A 383 12.57 24.44 7.52
N LEU A 384 11.88 25.12 8.45
CA LEU A 384 10.54 24.74 8.90
C LEU A 384 9.51 24.86 7.77
N GLN A 385 9.53 25.95 6.99
CA GLN A 385 8.65 26.16 5.84
C GLN A 385 8.85 25.09 4.77
N ASP A 386 10.08 24.82 4.37
CA ASP A 386 10.42 23.80 3.38
C ASP A 386 9.86 22.43 3.82
N ARG A 387 9.99 22.10 5.11
CA ARG A 387 9.41 20.86 5.67
C ARG A 387 7.88 20.87 5.64
N LEU A 388 7.26 22.00 5.98
CA LEU A 388 5.80 22.17 6.03
C LEU A 388 5.18 21.97 4.63
N GLU A 389 5.81 22.51 3.59
CA GLU A 389 5.40 22.30 2.19
C GLU A 389 5.50 20.83 1.79
N GLN A 390 6.61 20.16 2.13
CA GLN A 390 6.77 18.72 1.89
C GLN A 390 5.72 17.88 2.63
N ALA A 391 5.43 18.21 3.88
CA ALA A 391 4.46 17.50 4.70
C ALA A 391 3.03 17.68 4.16
N ARG A 392 2.64 18.90 3.76
CA ARG A 392 1.34 19.18 3.10
C ARG A 392 1.17 18.43 1.79
N SER A 393 2.22 18.36 0.96
CA SER A 393 2.17 17.56 -0.28
C SER A 393 1.94 16.08 0.01
N LYS A 394 2.64 15.52 1.01
CA LYS A 394 2.45 14.12 1.43
C LYS A 394 1.06 13.88 2.00
N GLU A 395 0.57 14.77 2.86
CA GLU A 395 -0.78 14.76 3.42
C GLU A 395 -1.83 14.75 2.31
N SER A 396 -1.75 15.65 1.33
CA SER A 396 -2.67 15.73 0.19
C SER A 396 -2.75 14.41 -0.60
N HIS A 397 -1.60 13.76 -0.82
CA HIS A 397 -1.58 12.45 -1.45
C HIS A 397 -2.26 11.38 -0.58
N LYS A 398 -2.03 11.38 0.73
CA LYS A 398 -2.66 10.42 1.66
C LYS A 398 -4.17 10.65 1.79
N HIS A 399 -4.60 11.90 1.88
CA HIS A 399 -5.99 12.28 1.87
C HIS A 399 -6.69 11.77 0.61
N THR A 400 -6.05 11.92 -0.56
CA THR A 400 -6.62 11.37 -1.80
C THR A 400 -6.66 9.84 -1.77
N ASP A 401 -5.55 9.17 -1.41
CA ASP A 401 -5.50 7.70 -1.32
C ASP A 401 -6.66 7.21 -0.41
N GLY A 402 -6.86 7.85 0.74
CA GLY A 402 -7.93 7.52 1.70
C GLY A 402 -9.34 7.77 1.16
N ARG A 403 -9.56 8.87 0.45
CA ARG A 403 -10.84 9.15 -0.22
C ARG A 403 -11.15 8.15 -1.32
N THR A 404 -10.16 7.78 -2.14
CA THR A 404 -10.32 6.80 -3.22
C THR A 404 -10.71 5.44 -2.63
N ILE A 405 -10.00 4.96 -1.60
CA ILE A 405 -10.31 3.68 -0.96
C ILE A 405 -11.71 3.72 -0.31
N PHE A 406 -12.04 4.78 0.41
CA PHE A 406 -13.35 4.91 1.06
C PHE A 406 -14.51 4.97 0.05
N HIS A 407 -14.32 5.69 -1.05
CA HIS A 407 -15.30 5.76 -2.12
C HIS A 407 -15.54 4.39 -2.74
N GLU A 408 -14.48 3.66 -3.06
CA GLU A 408 -14.58 2.33 -3.65
C GLU A 408 -15.30 1.33 -2.72
N ILE A 409 -14.95 1.33 -1.42
CA ILE A 409 -15.65 0.54 -0.40
C ILE A 409 -17.16 0.88 -0.41
N SER A 410 -17.49 2.17 -0.40
CA SER A 410 -18.88 2.64 -0.33
C SER A 410 -19.68 2.24 -1.57
N LEU A 411 -19.06 2.30 -2.77
CA LEU A 411 -19.68 1.86 -4.02
C LEU A 411 -19.99 0.36 -4.00
N ASN A 412 -19.01 -0.46 -3.63
CA ASN A 412 -19.17 -1.92 -3.57
C ASN A 412 -20.27 -2.32 -2.56
N GLU A 413 -20.29 -1.69 -1.38
CA GLU A 413 -21.36 -1.89 -0.41
C GLU A 413 -22.74 -1.46 -0.93
N ALA A 414 -22.82 -0.30 -1.59
CA ALA A 414 -24.08 0.24 -2.10
C ALA A 414 -24.70 -0.68 -3.16
N VAL A 415 -23.89 -1.19 -4.09
CA VAL A 415 -24.35 -2.13 -5.12
C VAL A 415 -24.98 -3.37 -4.51
N VAL A 416 -24.30 -4.02 -3.55
CA VAL A 416 -24.83 -5.23 -2.89
C VAL A 416 -26.09 -4.92 -2.08
N ARG A 417 -26.13 -3.78 -1.35
CA ARG A 417 -27.33 -3.37 -0.60
C ARG A 417 -28.52 -3.08 -1.50
N ASP A 418 -28.30 -2.36 -2.60
CA ASP A 418 -29.36 -2.03 -3.56
C ASP A 418 -29.87 -3.27 -4.29
N PHE A 419 -28.99 -4.22 -4.58
CA PHE A 419 -29.38 -5.53 -5.10
C PHE A 419 -30.29 -6.29 -4.11
N ASP A 420 -29.87 -6.43 -2.84
CA ASP A 420 -30.66 -7.09 -1.80
C ASP A 420 -32.01 -6.39 -1.56
N ARG A 421 -32.06 -5.05 -1.58
CA ARG A 421 -33.32 -4.30 -1.46
C ARG A 421 -34.33 -4.69 -2.53
N LYS A 422 -33.88 -4.86 -3.78
CA LYS A 422 -34.72 -5.31 -4.89
C LYS A 422 -35.19 -6.75 -4.68
N ILE A 423 -34.28 -7.64 -4.27
CA ILE A 423 -34.58 -9.03 -3.91
C ILE A 423 -35.66 -9.12 -2.82
N VAL A 424 -35.50 -8.36 -1.72
CA VAL A 424 -36.47 -8.32 -0.61
C VAL A 424 -37.81 -7.75 -1.05
N ALA A 425 -37.81 -6.69 -1.88
CA ALA A 425 -39.04 -6.11 -2.39
C ALA A 425 -39.83 -7.13 -3.23
N VAL A 426 -39.15 -7.84 -4.12
CA VAL A 426 -39.75 -8.91 -4.93
C VAL A 426 -40.27 -10.04 -4.04
N ALA A 427 -39.47 -10.51 -3.09
CA ALA A 427 -39.85 -11.58 -2.17
C ALA A 427 -41.14 -11.25 -1.39
N LYS A 428 -41.28 -10.01 -0.90
CA LYS A 428 -42.47 -9.56 -0.16
C LYS A 428 -43.73 -9.46 -1.02
N THR A 429 -43.58 -9.26 -2.33
CA THR A 429 -44.71 -9.26 -3.27
C THR A 429 -45.09 -10.65 -3.76
N ARG A 430 -44.26 -11.68 -3.48
CA ARG A 430 -44.53 -13.06 -3.88
C ARG A 430 -45.23 -13.80 -2.75
N ASP A 431 -46.55 -13.83 -2.82
CA ASP A 431 -47.39 -14.74 -2.05
C ASP A 431 -47.69 -16.03 -2.85
N ASP A 432 -48.37 -16.99 -2.22
CA ASP A 432 -48.73 -18.27 -2.85
C ASP A 432 -49.70 -18.08 -4.05
N SER A 433 -50.29 -16.90 -4.21
CA SER A 433 -51.21 -16.54 -5.31
C SER A 433 -50.54 -15.79 -6.46
N SER A 434 -49.25 -15.48 -6.34
CA SER A 434 -48.53 -14.62 -7.26
C SER A 434 -48.30 -15.27 -8.63
N PRO A 435 -48.41 -14.49 -9.74
CA PRO A 435 -48.32 -15.00 -11.09
C PRO A 435 -46.99 -15.72 -11.34
N LYS A 436 -47.07 -16.85 -12.05
CA LYS A 436 -45.88 -17.65 -12.38
C LYS A 436 -44.91 -16.82 -13.19
N THR A 437 -43.67 -16.75 -12.70
CA THR A 437 -42.57 -16.06 -13.37
C THR A 437 -41.39 -17.01 -13.46
N THR A 438 -40.71 -17.04 -14.60
CA THR A 438 -39.66 -18.02 -14.90
C THR A 438 -38.24 -17.52 -14.63
N SER A 439 -38.04 -16.23 -14.31
CA SER A 439 -36.72 -15.66 -14.03
C SER A 439 -36.76 -14.41 -13.14
N LEU A 440 -35.63 -14.09 -12.51
CA LEU A 440 -35.35 -12.87 -11.76
C LEU A 440 -35.39 -11.60 -12.62
N GLU A 441 -34.94 -11.70 -13.87
CA GLU A 441 -34.92 -10.55 -14.77
C GLU A 441 -36.33 -10.07 -15.11
N ALA A 442 -37.27 -11.01 -15.28
CA ALA A 442 -38.69 -10.69 -15.44
C ALA A 442 -39.29 -9.99 -14.20
N LEU A 443 -38.65 -10.13 -13.04
CA LEU A 443 -39.00 -9.44 -11.79
C LEU A 443 -38.23 -8.11 -11.62
N GLY A 444 -37.52 -7.66 -12.65
CA GLY A 444 -36.76 -6.40 -12.65
C GLY A 444 -35.46 -6.46 -11.84
N VAL A 445 -34.96 -7.66 -11.53
CA VAL A 445 -33.70 -7.85 -10.79
C VAL A 445 -32.62 -8.37 -11.73
N HIS A 446 -31.66 -7.49 -12.06
CA HIS A 446 -30.56 -7.81 -12.97
C HIS A 446 -29.33 -8.29 -12.22
N ARG A 447 -28.97 -9.56 -12.39
CA ARG A 447 -27.77 -10.17 -11.79
C ARG A 447 -26.48 -9.43 -12.14
N ALA A 448 -26.35 -8.94 -13.38
CA ALA A 448 -25.16 -8.25 -13.89
C ALA A 448 -24.73 -7.03 -13.07
N LEU A 449 -25.60 -6.48 -12.21
CA LEU A 449 -25.23 -5.42 -11.26
C LEU A 449 -24.10 -5.87 -10.31
N LEU A 450 -24.06 -7.15 -9.95
CA LEU A 450 -23.08 -7.73 -9.03
C LEU A 450 -21.67 -7.82 -9.65
N ASP A 451 -21.55 -7.86 -10.98
CA ASP A 451 -20.26 -7.95 -11.69
C ASP A 451 -19.41 -6.67 -11.52
N SER A 452 -20.04 -5.56 -11.09
CA SER A 452 -19.35 -4.32 -10.75
C SER A 452 -18.69 -4.34 -9.36
N VAL A 453 -18.97 -5.35 -8.53
CA VAL A 453 -18.38 -5.49 -7.19
C VAL A 453 -17.03 -6.20 -7.30
N THR A 454 -15.96 -5.46 -7.07
CA THR A 454 -14.60 -5.92 -7.37
C THR A 454 -13.70 -6.02 -6.13
N LEU A 455 -14.01 -5.33 -5.03
CA LEU A 455 -13.22 -5.39 -3.80
C LEU A 455 -13.55 -6.60 -2.94
N SER A 456 -12.54 -7.35 -2.50
CA SER A 456 -12.73 -8.38 -1.47
C SER A 456 -12.85 -7.73 -0.08
N PRO A 457 -13.73 -8.22 0.82
CA PRO A 457 -14.56 -9.43 0.71
C PRO A 457 -15.92 -9.22 0.00
N TYR A 458 -16.26 -8.00 -0.42
CA TYR A 458 -17.55 -7.71 -1.05
C TYR A 458 -17.77 -8.51 -2.34
N SER A 459 -16.73 -8.66 -3.16
CA SER A 459 -16.77 -9.45 -4.39
C SER A 459 -17.04 -10.93 -4.12
N VAL A 460 -16.48 -11.51 -3.04
CA VAL A 460 -16.77 -12.89 -2.61
C VAL A 460 -18.25 -13.06 -2.22
N ILE A 461 -18.82 -12.06 -1.55
CA ILE A 461 -20.24 -12.05 -1.19
C ILE A 461 -21.10 -11.90 -2.44
N ALA A 462 -20.76 -10.97 -3.33
CA ALA A 462 -21.46 -10.74 -4.59
C ALA A 462 -21.44 -11.99 -5.49
N GLU A 463 -20.30 -12.69 -5.57
CA GLU A 463 -20.17 -13.95 -6.30
C GLU A 463 -21.09 -15.04 -5.71
N LYS A 464 -21.13 -15.19 -4.39
CA LYS A 464 -22.04 -16.13 -3.71
C LYS A 464 -23.50 -15.78 -3.98
N ILE A 465 -23.86 -14.50 -3.92
CA ILE A 465 -25.22 -14.04 -4.25
C ILE A 465 -25.54 -14.37 -5.72
N ALA A 466 -24.62 -14.11 -6.65
CA ALA A 466 -24.80 -14.37 -8.07
C ALA A 466 -25.08 -15.85 -8.36
N ARG A 467 -24.37 -16.77 -7.68
CA ARG A 467 -24.65 -18.22 -7.76
C ARG A 467 -26.02 -18.58 -7.18
N LYS A 468 -26.46 -17.91 -6.11
CA LYS A 468 -27.82 -18.08 -5.58
C LYS A 468 -28.89 -17.52 -6.50
N CYS A 469 -28.60 -16.49 -7.30
CA CYS A 469 -29.52 -16.04 -8.34
C CYS A 469 -29.77 -17.13 -9.38
N GLU A 470 -28.73 -17.89 -9.80
CA GLU A 470 -28.91 -19.03 -10.71
C GLU A 470 -29.81 -20.12 -10.09
N ALA A 471 -29.63 -20.41 -8.80
CA ALA A 471 -30.48 -21.34 -8.07
C ALA A 471 -31.92 -20.85 -7.95
N LEU A 472 -32.11 -19.54 -7.77
CA LEU A 472 -33.41 -18.90 -7.70
C LEU A 472 -34.12 -18.95 -9.05
N ASP A 473 -33.44 -18.62 -10.16
CA ASP A 473 -33.98 -18.76 -11.52
C ASP A 473 -34.42 -20.20 -11.79
N LYS A 474 -33.62 -21.18 -11.35
CA LYS A 474 -33.99 -22.60 -11.46
C LYS A 474 -35.26 -22.92 -10.67
N ALA A 475 -35.35 -22.50 -9.41
CA ALA A 475 -36.54 -22.70 -8.57
C ALA A 475 -37.80 -22.02 -9.16
N LEU A 476 -37.64 -20.81 -9.70
CA LEU A 476 -38.69 -20.06 -10.40
C LEU A 476 -39.18 -20.81 -11.63
N SER A 477 -38.26 -21.35 -12.43
CA SER A 477 -38.59 -22.11 -13.64
C SER A 477 -39.27 -23.47 -13.35
N SER A 478 -38.93 -24.10 -12.23
CA SER A 478 -39.52 -25.37 -11.80
C SER A 478 -40.77 -25.22 -10.92
N ASP A 479 -41.18 -23.98 -10.62
CA ASP A 479 -42.29 -23.65 -9.71
C ASP A 479 -42.14 -24.27 -8.30
N ASP A 480 -40.89 -24.39 -7.83
CA ASP A 480 -40.57 -24.90 -6.49
C ASP A 480 -40.56 -23.75 -5.49
N ARG A 481 -41.69 -23.56 -4.80
CA ARG A 481 -41.92 -22.42 -3.90
C ARG A 481 -41.09 -22.48 -2.62
N ASP A 482 -40.79 -23.68 -2.12
CA ASP A 482 -39.96 -23.83 -0.93
C ASP A 482 -38.50 -23.53 -1.25
N ALA A 483 -37.99 -24.01 -2.39
CA ALA A 483 -36.66 -23.68 -2.87
C ALA A 483 -36.51 -22.19 -3.23
N GLU A 484 -37.56 -21.58 -3.79
CA GLU A 484 -37.62 -20.14 -4.06
C GLU A 484 -37.50 -19.33 -2.75
N LYS A 485 -38.35 -19.60 -1.76
CA LYS A 485 -38.36 -18.91 -0.45
C LYS A 485 -37.02 -19.08 0.27
N GLU A 486 -36.47 -20.30 0.29
CA GLU A 486 -35.16 -20.59 0.88
C GLU A 486 -34.05 -19.79 0.18
N THR A 487 -34.05 -19.71 -1.15
CA THR A 487 -32.98 -19.01 -1.88
C THR A 487 -33.05 -17.49 -1.68
N PHE A 488 -34.25 -16.90 -1.61
CA PHE A 488 -34.44 -15.50 -1.22
C PHE A 488 -33.82 -15.20 0.15
N VAL A 489 -34.10 -16.07 1.13
CA VAL A 489 -33.54 -15.97 2.48
C VAL A 489 -32.02 -16.10 2.46
N GLN A 490 -31.47 -17.06 1.72
CA GLN A 490 -30.01 -17.26 1.61
C GLN A 490 -29.30 -16.03 1.02
N ILE A 491 -29.84 -15.43 -0.04
CA ILE A 491 -29.29 -14.19 -0.64
C ILE A 491 -29.25 -13.06 0.41
N HIS A 492 -30.34 -12.90 1.16
CA HIS A 492 -30.43 -11.88 2.19
C HIS A 492 -29.48 -12.10 3.35
N MET A 493 -29.30 -13.36 3.76
CA MET A 493 -28.32 -13.74 4.79
C MET A 493 -26.88 -13.42 4.34
N LEU A 494 -26.53 -13.67 3.06
CA LEU A 494 -25.22 -13.28 2.50
C LEU A 494 -24.98 -11.77 2.59
N ARG A 495 -25.99 -10.95 2.28
CA ARG A 495 -25.91 -9.49 2.47
C ARG A 495 -25.71 -9.13 3.95
N LYS A 496 -26.37 -9.82 4.90
CA LYS A 496 -26.17 -9.57 6.34
C LYS A 496 -24.72 -9.84 6.80
N PHE A 497 -24.03 -10.84 6.22
CA PHE A 497 -22.60 -11.04 6.49
C PHE A 497 -21.75 -9.83 6.05
N MET A 498 -22.11 -9.18 4.94
CA MET A 498 -21.44 -7.94 4.49
C MET A 498 -21.63 -6.79 5.49
N ASP A 499 -22.84 -6.58 5.97
CA ASP A 499 -23.12 -5.51 6.93
C ASP A 499 -22.36 -5.75 8.24
N LEU A 500 -22.31 -7.01 8.68
CA LEU A 500 -21.50 -7.40 9.82
C LEU A 500 -20.01 -7.11 9.60
N TYR A 501 -19.46 -7.46 8.44
CA TYR A 501 -18.07 -7.19 8.11
C TYR A 501 -17.76 -5.68 8.13
N SER A 502 -18.63 -4.88 7.50
CA SER A 502 -18.49 -3.43 7.44
C SER A 502 -18.53 -2.81 8.83
N MET A 503 -19.37 -3.35 9.71
CA MET A 503 -19.47 -2.93 11.12
C MET A 503 -18.25 -3.32 11.95
N VAL A 504 -17.74 -4.56 11.81
CA VAL A 504 -16.49 -4.98 12.46
C VAL A 504 -15.34 -4.08 12.02
N ALA A 505 -15.23 -3.81 10.72
CA ALA A 505 -14.20 -2.92 10.17
C ALA A 505 -14.30 -1.48 10.70
N LEU A 506 -15.53 -0.97 10.88
CA LEU A 506 -15.79 0.33 11.49
C LEU A 506 -15.37 0.35 12.97
N GLN A 507 -15.70 -0.69 13.74
CA GLN A 507 -15.29 -0.80 15.15
C GLN A 507 -13.77 -0.91 15.30
N GLN A 508 -13.11 -1.70 14.45
CA GLN A 508 -11.65 -1.77 14.38
C GLN A 508 -11.05 -0.38 14.13
N ARG A 509 -11.64 0.40 13.23
CA ARG A 509 -11.19 1.77 12.96
C ARG A 509 -11.33 2.67 14.18
N TRP A 510 -12.45 2.62 14.90
CA TRP A 510 -12.63 3.40 16.13
C TRP A 510 -11.62 3.00 17.20
N ALA A 511 -11.40 1.70 17.40
CA ALA A 511 -10.40 1.20 18.33
C ALA A 511 -8.98 1.65 17.95
N SER A 512 -8.60 1.58 16.68
CA SER A 512 -7.30 2.07 16.20
C SER A 512 -7.12 3.57 16.41
N ILE A 513 -8.15 4.38 16.16
CA ILE A 513 -8.10 5.83 16.41
C ILE A 513 -7.95 6.11 17.90
N ALA A 514 -8.68 5.39 18.75
CA ALA A 514 -8.57 5.55 20.20
C ALA A 514 -7.18 5.16 20.71
N LEU A 515 -6.63 4.00 20.30
CA LEU A 515 -5.27 3.58 20.63
C LEU A 515 -4.23 4.62 20.18
N TYR A 516 -4.36 5.14 18.96
CA TYR A 516 -3.50 6.21 18.47
C TYR A 516 -3.56 7.47 19.33
N ARG A 517 -4.74 7.84 19.84
CA ARG A 517 -4.87 8.98 20.75
C ARG A 517 -4.17 8.73 22.10
N ILE A 518 -4.25 7.51 22.63
CA ILE A 518 -3.56 7.11 23.87
C ILE A 518 -2.05 7.21 23.68
N ASP A 519 -1.51 6.61 22.61
CA ASP A 519 -0.07 6.60 22.28
C ASP A 519 0.53 8.01 22.20
N HIS A 520 -0.30 9.03 21.99
CA HIS A 520 0.12 10.42 21.83
C HIS A 520 -0.39 11.33 22.95
N ALA A 521 -0.77 10.76 24.10
CA ALA A 521 -1.21 11.47 25.29
C ALA A 521 -2.36 12.47 25.04
N GLU A 522 -3.23 12.18 24.05
CA GLU A 522 -4.42 12.99 23.82
C GLU A 522 -5.53 12.63 24.82
N THR A 523 -6.30 13.62 25.24
CA THR A 523 -7.47 13.39 26.09
C THR A 523 -8.53 12.60 25.34
N ILE A 524 -8.95 11.47 25.92
CA ILE A 524 -10.02 10.62 25.38
C ILE A 524 -11.21 10.64 26.32
N ASN A 525 -12.38 10.98 25.76
CA ASN A 525 -13.64 10.75 26.45
C ASN A 525 -14.01 9.26 26.33
N THR A 526 -13.67 8.47 27.35
CA THR A 526 -13.90 7.03 27.41
C THR A 526 -15.37 6.67 27.37
N GLN A 527 -16.22 7.46 28.05
CA GLN A 527 -17.66 7.26 28.07
C GLN A 527 -18.28 7.46 26.67
N ALA A 528 -17.86 8.49 25.94
CA ALA A 528 -18.29 8.72 24.56
C ALA A 528 -17.82 7.61 23.62
N LEU A 529 -16.58 7.13 23.79
CA LEU A 529 -16.03 6.01 23.01
C LEU A 529 -16.87 4.74 23.17
N PHE A 530 -17.13 4.32 24.41
CA PHE A 530 -17.93 3.11 24.67
C PHE A 530 -19.41 3.29 24.34
N THR A 531 -19.95 4.52 24.41
CA THR A 531 -21.30 4.81 23.93
C THR A 531 -21.40 4.60 22.42
N GLY A 532 -20.48 5.16 21.63
CA GLY A 532 -20.46 4.96 20.18
C GLY A 532 -20.25 3.50 19.78
N LEU A 533 -19.33 2.79 20.45
CA LEU A 533 -19.13 1.34 20.24
C LEU A 533 -20.40 0.53 20.58
N LYS A 534 -21.11 0.88 21.65
CA LYS A 534 -22.38 0.23 22.02
C LYS A 534 -23.49 0.54 21.01
N GLU A 535 -23.67 1.79 20.60
CA GLU A 535 -24.70 2.17 19.61
C GLU A 535 -24.52 1.43 18.30
N MET A 536 -23.26 1.26 17.86
CA MET A 536 -22.92 0.45 16.69
C MET A 536 -23.32 -1.02 16.88
N VAL A 537 -23.02 -1.61 18.05
CA VAL A 537 -23.43 -2.98 18.38
C VAL A 537 -24.95 -3.12 18.46
N ASP A 538 -25.66 -2.10 18.96
CA ASP A 538 -27.12 -2.08 19.08
C ASP A 538 -27.78 -1.96 17.70
N ALA A 539 -27.23 -1.15 16.79
CA ALA A 539 -27.68 -1.05 15.40
C ALA A 539 -27.54 -2.40 14.69
N LEU A 540 -26.39 -3.04 14.85
CA LEU A 540 -26.14 -4.36 14.29
C LEU A 540 -27.06 -5.43 14.92
N SER A 541 -27.33 -5.34 16.24
CA SER A 541 -28.27 -6.21 16.96
C SER A 541 -29.68 -6.22 16.34
N LYS A 542 -30.14 -5.08 15.79
CA LYS A 542 -31.46 -4.95 15.13
C LYS A 542 -31.52 -5.62 13.76
N GLU A 543 -30.38 -5.78 13.09
CA GLU A 543 -30.29 -6.47 11.79
C GLU A 543 -30.33 -8.01 11.92
N TYR A 544 -30.19 -8.55 13.14
CA TYR A 544 -30.16 -9.99 13.44
C TYR A 544 -31.53 -10.64 13.65
N ASP A 545 -32.38 -10.56 12.63
CA ASP A 545 -33.52 -11.46 12.53
C ASP A 545 -33.46 -12.26 11.20
N PRO A 546 -33.17 -13.57 11.25
CA PRO A 546 -33.10 -14.40 10.04
C PRO A 546 -34.46 -14.62 9.35
N ARG A 547 -35.58 -14.26 10.00
CA ARG A 547 -36.96 -14.39 9.47
C ARG A 547 -37.52 -13.13 8.80
N GLN A 548 -36.68 -12.12 8.56
CA GLN A 548 -37.12 -10.79 8.09
C GLN A 548 -37.77 -10.74 6.70
N ILE A 549 -37.63 -11.79 5.88
CA ILE A 549 -38.28 -11.85 4.56
C ILE A 549 -39.60 -12.61 4.64
N PHE A 550 -39.55 -13.88 5.07
CA PHE A 550 -40.69 -14.76 5.26
C PHE A 550 -40.73 -15.19 6.72
N SER A 551 -41.74 -14.73 7.46
CA SER A 551 -41.83 -14.92 8.92
C SER A 551 -41.99 -16.39 9.33
N GLU A 552 -42.59 -17.16 8.43
CA GLU A 552 -42.96 -18.56 8.52
C GLU A 552 -41.85 -19.51 8.06
N HIS A 553 -40.86 -19.02 7.31
CA HIS A 553 -39.81 -19.86 6.73
C HIS A 553 -38.64 -20.06 7.70
N THR A 554 -38.14 -21.30 7.80
CA THR A 554 -36.99 -21.63 8.64
C THR A 554 -35.72 -21.68 7.79
N VAL A 555 -34.79 -20.76 8.07
CA VAL A 555 -33.48 -20.71 7.40
C VAL A 555 -32.71 -22.00 7.62
N SER A 556 -32.11 -22.53 6.55
CA SER A 556 -31.23 -23.70 6.63
C SER A 556 -30.11 -23.55 7.66
N GLU A 557 -29.80 -24.65 8.35
CA GLU A 557 -28.82 -24.67 9.45
C GLU A 557 -27.42 -24.24 8.98
N ALA A 558 -27.06 -24.54 7.74
CA ALA A 558 -25.78 -24.16 7.14
C ALA A 558 -25.57 -22.63 7.08
N TYR A 559 -26.64 -21.85 6.92
CA TYR A 559 -26.60 -20.38 6.95
C TYR A 559 -26.86 -19.84 8.35
N ARG A 560 -27.75 -20.50 9.10
CA ARG A 560 -28.17 -20.08 10.45
C ARG A 560 -27.05 -20.21 11.47
N ALA A 561 -26.34 -21.34 11.53
CA ALA A 561 -25.33 -21.59 12.57
C ALA A 561 -24.17 -20.59 12.56
N PRO A 562 -23.49 -20.33 11.42
CA PRO A 562 -22.40 -19.36 11.37
C PRO A 562 -22.89 -17.94 11.69
N TYR A 563 -24.12 -17.61 11.33
CA TYR A 563 -24.73 -16.32 11.62
C TYR A 563 -25.09 -16.16 13.11
N TYR A 564 -25.57 -17.22 13.75
CA TYR A 564 -25.91 -17.24 15.17
C TYR A 564 -24.68 -17.13 16.07
N GLU A 565 -23.58 -17.81 15.71
CA GLU A 565 -22.29 -17.64 16.40
C GLU A 565 -21.87 -16.16 16.44
N LEU A 566 -21.94 -15.48 15.28
CA LEU A 566 -21.60 -14.07 15.18
C LEU A 566 -22.54 -13.20 16.00
N GLN A 567 -23.84 -13.52 16.03
CA GLN A 567 -24.81 -12.83 16.88
C GLN A 567 -24.47 -12.97 18.38
N GLN A 568 -24.09 -14.17 18.84
CA GLN A 568 -23.69 -14.37 20.23
C GLN A 568 -22.45 -13.55 20.58
N MET A 569 -21.48 -13.48 19.66
CA MET A 569 -20.29 -12.67 19.85
C MET A 569 -20.63 -11.17 19.93
N VAL A 570 -21.56 -10.68 19.09
CA VAL A 570 -22.05 -9.29 19.17
C VAL A 570 -22.76 -9.00 20.49
N ARG A 571 -23.58 -9.94 21.00
CA ARG A 571 -24.20 -9.82 22.32
C ARG A 571 -23.16 -9.75 23.44
N SER A 572 -22.10 -10.55 23.35
CA SER A 572 -20.98 -10.51 24.30
C SER A 572 -20.28 -9.13 24.30
N MET A 573 -20.01 -8.58 23.11
CA MET A 573 -19.45 -7.22 22.97
C MET A 573 -20.36 -6.16 23.61
N ARG A 574 -21.68 -6.25 23.36
CA ARG A 574 -22.69 -5.34 23.94
C ARG A 574 -22.61 -5.30 25.46
N GLY A 575 -22.49 -6.47 26.09
CA GLY A 575 -22.37 -6.61 27.54
C GLY A 575 -21.11 -5.94 28.07
N ARG A 576 -19.96 -6.20 27.43
CA ARG A 576 -18.67 -5.58 27.81
C ARG A 576 -18.69 -4.07 27.66
N PHE A 577 -19.23 -3.53 26.57
CA PHE A 577 -19.31 -2.08 26.38
C PHE A 577 -20.28 -1.40 27.33
N SER A 578 -21.37 -2.07 27.69
CA SER A 578 -22.29 -1.56 28.73
C SER A 578 -21.55 -1.46 30.07
N HIS A 579 -20.80 -2.50 30.44
CA HIS A 579 -19.99 -2.50 31.65
C HIS A 579 -18.94 -1.37 31.65
N TYR A 580 -18.18 -1.17 30.57
CA TYR A 580 -17.17 -0.10 30.49
C TYR A 580 -17.77 1.31 30.36
N LYS A 581 -19.01 1.44 29.88
CA LYS A 581 -19.74 2.70 29.90
C LYS A 581 -20.12 3.10 31.33
N GLU A 582 -20.56 2.14 32.13
CA GLU A 582 -20.94 2.34 33.53
C GLU A 582 -19.72 2.45 34.45
N ASN A 583 -18.62 1.79 34.09
CA ASN A 583 -17.36 1.76 34.84
C ASN A 583 -16.20 2.16 33.91
N PRO A 584 -16.00 3.47 33.67
CA PRO A 584 -14.98 3.93 32.73
C PRO A 584 -13.57 3.52 33.17
N PRO A 585 -12.81 2.80 32.34
CA PRO A 585 -11.44 2.40 32.68
C PRO A 585 -10.51 3.61 32.71
N ASN A 586 -9.42 3.51 33.48
CA ASN A 586 -8.31 4.45 33.39
C ASN A 586 -7.55 4.28 32.05
N LEU A 587 -6.62 5.19 31.73
CA LEU A 587 -5.94 5.19 30.42
C LEU A 587 -5.15 3.90 30.12
N GLU A 588 -4.46 3.34 31.12
CA GLU A 588 -3.67 2.11 30.97
C GLU A 588 -4.58 0.89 30.74
N GLN A 589 -5.65 0.79 31.52
CA GLN A 589 -6.69 -0.23 31.35
C GLN A 589 -7.38 -0.11 29.99
N LEU A 590 -7.69 1.12 29.55
CA LEU A 590 -8.32 1.40 28.27
C LEU A 590 -7.46 0.90 27.10
N GLU A 591 -6.16 1.17 27.13
CA GLU A 591 -5.23 0.69 26.11
C GLU A 591 -5.24 -0.84 26.01
N GLY A 592 -5.13 -1.52 27.15
CA GLY A 592 -5.20 -2.98 27.22
C GLY A 592 -6.53 -3.56 26.73
N ILE A 593 -7.66 -2.92 27.08
CA ILE A 593 -9.00 -3.29 26.62
C ILE A 593 -9.10 -3.13 25.10
N LEU A 594 -8.65 -2.01 24.55
CA LEU A 594 -8.73 -1.72 23.12
C LEU A 594 -7.83 -2.63 22.28
N LYS A 595 -6.63 -2.98 22.78
CA LYS A 595 -5.75 -3.96 22.11
C LYS A 595 -6.40 -5.34 22.05
N LYS A 596 -6.90 -5.85 23.18
CA LYS A 596 -7.62 -7.13 23.24
C LYS A 596 -8.89 -7.12 22.38
N PHE A 597 -9.58 -5.98 22.35
CA PHE A 597 -10.76 -5.82 21.51
C PHE A 597 -10.41 -5.84 20.02
N TYR A 598 -9.34 -5.15 19.63
CA TYR A 598 -8.85 -5.16 18.25
C TYR A 598 -8.42 -6.58 17.82
N GLU A 599 -7.66 -7.29 18.65
CA GLU A 599 -7.27 -8.71 18.42
C GLU A 599 -8.51 -9.62 18.31
N PHE A 600 -9.49 -9.42 19.18
CA PHE A 600 -10.76 -10.14 19.13
C PHE A 600 -11.47 -9.91 17.79
N LEU A 601 -11.55 -8.66 17.31
CA LEU A 601 -12.15 -8.33 16.02
C LEU A 601 -11.35 -8.87 14.83
N ASP A 602 -10.01 -8.90 14.88
CA ASP A 602 -9.17 -9.50 13.84
C ASP A 602 -9.43 -11.01 13.68
N GLY A 603 -9.93 -11.68 14.72
CA GLY A 603 -10.37 -13.08 14.64
C GLY A 603 -11.68 -13.31 13.85
N PHE A 604 -12.40 -12.25 13.46
CA PHE A 604 -13.64 -12.35 12.68
C PHE A 604 -13.34 -12.50 11.20
N ASP A 605 -13.00 -13.72 10.80
CA ASP A 605 -12.76 -14.07 9.40
C ASP A 605 -14.07 -14.30 8.64
N ILE A 606 -14.81 -13.21 8.43
CA ILE A 606 -16.13 -13.24 7.78
C ILE A 606 -16.01 -13.69 6.32
N GLU A 607 -14.93 -13.31 5.63
CA GLU A 607 -14.68 -13.74 4.26
C GLU A 607 -14.60 -15.26 4.17
N ASN A 608 -13.78 -15.91 5.00
CA ASN A 608 -13.67 -17.38 4.98
C ASN A 608 -14.95 -18.07 5.43
N ARG A 609 -15.71 -17.49 6.37
CA ARG A 609 -17.04 -18.00 6.72
C ARG A 609 -17.97 -18.00 5.52
N VAL A 610 -18.04 -16.89 4.77
CA VAL A 610 -18.86 -16.79 3.54
C VAL A 610 -18.37 -17.76 2.47
N ARG A 611 -17.06 -17.90 2.25
CA ARG A 611 -16.51 -18.86 1.27
C ARG A 611 -16.99 -20.30 1.54
N ARG A 612 -17.09 -20.69 2.81
CA ARG A 612 -17.53 -22.02 3.27
C ARG A 612 -19.04 -22.25 3.19
N LEU A 613 -19.86 -21.20 3.04
CA LEU A 613 -21.31 -21.37 2.87
C LEU A 613 -21.63 -22.11 1.56
N PRO A 614 -22.66 -22.97 1.53
CA PRO A 614 -22.99 -23.79 0.37
C PRO A 614 -23.61 -22.99 -0.77
#